data_AF-A0AB38LI42-F1
#
_entry.id   AF-A0AB38LI42-F1
#
_cell.length_a   1.000
_cell.length_b   1.000
_cell.length_c   1.000
_cell.angle_alpha   90.00
_cell.angle_beta   90.00
_cell.angle_gamma   90.00
#
_symmetry.space_group_name_H-M   'P 1'
#
loop_
_entity.id
_entity.type
_entity.pdbx_description
1 polymer ?
#
loop_
_entity_poly.entity_id
_entity_poly.type
_entity_poly.pdbx_seq_one_letter_code
_entity_poly.pdbx_strand_id
1 'polypeptide(L)'
;MHKRTWIKPHALLNQNSGTHVESRISRFPIEDLSPTEWQAEHERIRASLGDEAYLALRRSEIDQKMRSSNDVLDDMIKAGQWNLPPVGNDVKPDRIGFGDGRVFDVGIKHGVPDYITDAMYATYGLEAGARSIPEEWLEFEVPAKKLKEERKRKEKERQEGLEMEKTRILDGSYSVRDIDMGCFLNLKSS
;
A
#
# COMPACT_ATOMS: atom_id res chain seq x y z
N MET A 1 -11.85 -23.03 -62.08
CA MET A 1 -11.75 -21.67 -61.52
C MET A 1 -12.49 -21.62 -60.19
N HIS A 2 -11.80 -21.14 -59.15
CA HIS A 2 -12.29 -20.67 -57.84
C HIS A 2 -12.82 -21.68 -56.80
N LYS A 3 -11.86 -22.09 -55.95
CA LYS A 3 -12.01 -22.64 -54.60
C LYS A 3 -12.71 -21.60 -53.69
N ARG A 4 -13.62 -22.03 -52.81
CA ARG A 4 -13.93 -21.32 -51.56
C ARG A 4 -13.86 -22.29 -50.39
N THR A 5 -12.72 -22.25 -49.72
CA THR A 5 -12.50 -22.81 -48.39
C THR A 5 -13.31 -21.99 -47.39
N TRP A 6 -14.28 -22.62 -46.72
CA TRP A 6 -14.97 -22.05 -45.56
C TRP A 6 -14.05 -22.15 -44.35
N ILE A 7 -13.42 -21.03 -44.00
CA ILE A 7 -12.59 -20.89 -42.81
C ILE A 7 -13.55 -20.81 -41.62
N LYS A 8 -13.49 -21.81 -40.72
CA LYS A 8 -14.10 -21.71 -39.39
C LYS A 8 -13.47 -20.51 -38.66
N PRO A 9 -14.24 -19.58 -38.08
CA PRO A 9 -13.65 -18.57 -37.25
C PRO A 9 -13.08 -19.27 -36.01
N HIS A 10 -11.76 -19.22 -35.86
CA HIS A 10 -11.11 -19.53 -34.60
C HIS A 10 -11.66 -18.55 -33.57
N ALA A 11 -12.57 -19.02 -32.71
CA ALA A 11 -12.81 -18.38 -31.44
C ALA A 11 -11.49 -18.47 -30.66
N LEU A 12 -10.72 -17.39 -30.68
CA LEU A 12 -9.62 -17.19 -29.74
C LEU A 12 -10.26 -17.02 -28.36
N LEU A 13 -10.37 -18.15 -27.67
CA LEU A 13 -10.70 -18.21 -26.26
C LEU A 13 -9.59 -17.45 -25.52
N ASN A 14 -9.88 -16.22 -25.10
CA ASN A 14 -9.02 -15.44 -24.23
C ASN A 14 -8.93 -16.15 -22.86
N GLN A 15 -8.02 -17.12 -22.73
CA GLN A 15 -7.83 -17.90 -21.50
C GLN A 15 -6.63 -17.49 -20.66
N ASN A 16 -5.86 -16.46 -21.03
CA ASN A 16 -4.50 -16.32 -20.50
C ASN A 16 -4.27 -15.12 -19.57
N SER A 17 -5.28 -14.34 -19.22
CA SER A 17 -5.05 -13.12 -18.42
C SER A 17 -4.95 -13.38 -16.91
N GLY A 18 -5.75 -14.29 -16.35
CA GLY A 18 -5.79 -14.50 -14.89
C GLY A 18 -4.67 -15.39 -14.34
N THR A 19 -4.42 -16.52 -15.01
CA THR A 19 -3.39 -17.51 -14.62
C THR A 19 -1.96 -16.97 -14.74
N HIS A 20 -1.74 -16.03 -15.67
CA HIS A 20 -0.43 -15.41 -15.88
C HIS A 20 -0.10 -14.37 -14.79
N VAL A 21 -1.09 -13.68 -14.26
CA VAL A 21 -0.95 -12.69 -13.17
C VAL A 21 -0.64 -13.39 -11.85
N GLU A 22 -1.37 -14.46 -11.52
CA GLU A 22 -1.13 -15.29 -10.33
C GLU A 22 0.26 -15.93 -10.32
N SER A 23 0.77 -16.35 -11.49
CA SER A 23 2.10 -16.99 -11.61
C SER A 23 3.28 -16.07 -11.27
N ARG A 24 3.07 -14.74 -11.25
CA ARG A 24 4.08 -13.74 -10.91
C ARG A 24 4.13 -13.41 -9.42
N ILE A 25 3.06 -13.73 -8.69
CA ILE A 25 3.00 -13.57 -7.24
C ILE A 25 3.73 -14.74 -6.60
N SER A 26 4.63 -14.45 -5.66
CA SER A 26 5.35 -15.51 -4.94
C SER A 26 4.38 -16.43 -4.21
N ARG A 27 4.60 -17.74 -4.30
CA ARG A 27 3.80 -18.75 -3.60
C ARG A 27 4.70 -19.57 -2.68
N PHE A 28 4.22 -19.81 -1.48
CA PHE A 28 4.94 -20.51 -0.43
C PHE A 28 4.25 -21.84 -0.09
N PRO A 29 5.00 -22.91 0.21
CA PRO A 29 4.41 -24.22 0.53
C PRO A 29 3.41 -24.18 1.69
N ILE A 30 3.59 -23.24 2.64
CA ILE A 30 2.70 -23.10 3.79
C ILE A 30 1.29 -22.62 3.43
N GLU A 31 1.10 -22.04 2.24
CA GLU A 31 -0.22 -21.62 1.73
C GLU A 31 -1.11 -22.82 1.40
N ASP A 32 -0.51 -23.95 1.05
CA ASP A 32 -1.24 -25.16 0.62
C ASP A 32 -1.59 -26.10 1.78
N LEU A 33 -1.10 -25.81 2.99
CA LEU A 33 -1.35 -26.63 4.17
C LEU A 33 -2.80 -26.44 4.67
N SER A 34 -3.44 -27.50 5.14
CA SER A 34 -4.65 -27.36 5.96
C SER A 34 -4.34 -26.62 7.28
N PRO A 35 -5.34 -26.09 8.00
CA PRO A 35 -5.11 -25.42 9.29
C PRO A 35 -4.34 -26.29 10.30
N THR A 36 -4.62 -27.60 10.35
CA THR A 36 -3.93 -28.53 11.25
C THR A 36 -2.48 -28.77 10.82
N GLU A 37 -2.22 -28.92 9.52
CA GLU A 37 -0.86 -29.08 8.99
C GLU A 37 -0.03 -27.80 9.19
N TRP A 38 -0.65 -26.63 9.05
CA TRP A 38 -0.02 -25.35 9.38
C TRP A 38 0.41 -25.29 10.84
N GLN A 39 -0.47 -25.64 11.77
CA GLN A 39 -0.15 -25.61 13.20
C GLN A 39 1.03 -26.54 13.52
N ALA A 40 1.01 -27.76 12.97
CA ALA A 40 2.10 -28.71 13.15
C ALA A 40 3.42 -28.20 12.55
N GLU A 41 3.38 -27.60 11.36
CA GLU A 41 4.56 -27.03 10.71
C GLU A 41 5.10 -25.81 11.47
N HIS A 42 4.22 -24.95 11.94
CA HIS A 42 4.53 -23.79 12.77
C HIS A 42 5.32 -24.21 14.01
N GLU A 43 4.77 -25.14 14.80
CA GLU A 43 5.39 -25.63 16.03
C GLU A 43 6.74 -26.31 15.74
N ARG A 44 6.79 -27.16 14.71
CA ARG A 44 8.00 -27.90 14.32
C ARG A 44 9.14 -26.98 13.90
N ILE A 45 8.88 -26.04 12.98
CA ILE A 45 9.90 -25.13 12.46
C ILE A 45 10.34 -24.14 13.53
N ARG A 46 9.41 -23.62 14.34
CA ARG A 46 9.74 -22.72 15.46
C ARG A 46 10.63 -23.41 16.48
N ALA A 47 10.31 -24.65 16.88
CA ALA A 47 11.13 -25.44 17.78
C ALA A 47 12.53 -25.74 17.21
N SER A 48 12.64 -25.93 15.88
CA SER A 48 13.90 -26.22 15.21
C SER A 48 14.80 -25.00 15.02
N LEU A 49 14.24 -23.82 14.77
CA LEU A 49 14.99 -22.60 14.43
C LEU A 49 15.20 -21.67 15.64
N GLY A 50 14.30 -21.73 16.62
CA GLY A 50 14.17 -20.68 17.63
C GLY A 50 13.43 -19.44 17.11
N ASP A 51 12.97 -18.61 18.04
CA ASP A 51 12.02 -17.53 17.76
C ASP A 51 12.56 -16.46 16.80
N GLU A 52 13.82 -16.05 16.94
CA GLU A 52 14.40 -15.01 16.09
C GLU A 52 14.54 -15.44 14.62
N ALA A 53 15.06 -16.64 14.39
CA ALA A 53 15.23 -17.19 13.04
C ALA A 53 13.88 -17.55 12.41
N TYR A 54 12.93 -18.05 13.21
CA TYR A 54 11.55 -18.27 12.77
C TYR A 54 10.87 -16.97 12.34
N LEU A 55 10.98 -15.90 13.14
CA LEU A 55 10.47 -14.57 12.81
C LEU A 55 11.09 -14.04 11.51
N ALA A 56 12.41 -14.16 11.35
CA ALA A 56 13.10 -13.71 10.14
C ALA A 56 12.62 -14.45 8.89
N LEU A 57 12.42 -15.78 8.99
CA LEU A 57 11.86 -16.60 7.92
C LEU A 57 10.46 -16.10 7.51
N ARG A 58 9.52 -16.04 8.46
CA ARG A 58 8.13 -15.67 8.17
C ARG A 58 7.99 -14.25 7.65
N ARG A 59 8.78 -13.31 8.19
CA ARG A 59 8.83 -11.93 7.68
C ARG A 59 9.34 -11.87 6.25
N SER A 60 10.38 -12.63 5.92
CA SER A 60 10.88 -12.68 4.54
C SER A 60 9.83 -13.23 3.57
N GLU A 61 9.07 -14.25 3.96
CA GLU A 61 7.98 -14.81 3.14
C GLU A 61 6.88 -13.77 2.90
N ILE A 62 6.43 -13.09 3.97
CA ILE A 62 5.44 -12.01 3.92
C ILE A 62 5.92 -10.87 3.02
N ASP A 63 7.14 -10.37 3.25
CA ASP A 63 7.74 -9.28 2.47
C ASP A 63 7.81 -9.64 0.99
N GLN A 64 8.25 -10.84 0.66
CA GLN A 64 8.38 -11.29 -0.73
C GLN A 64 7.00 -11.42 -1.39
N LYS A 65 5.99 -11.93 -0.68
CA LYS A 65 4.60 -11.95 -1.16
C LYS A 65 4.11 -10.53 -1.44
N MET A 66 4.24 -9.62 -0.48
CA MET A 66 3.79 -8.23 -0.62
C MET A 66 4.48 -7.51 -1.78
N ARG A 67 5.80 -7.66 -1.93
CA ARG A 67 6.54 -7.05 -3.04
C ARG A 67 6.07 -7.56 -4.40
N SER A 68 6.04 -8.87 -4.59
CA SER A 68 5.58 -9.47 -5.85
C SER A 68 4.11 -9.13 -6.16
N SER A 69 3.28 -8.95 -5.13
CA SER A 69 1.91 -8.46 -5.26
C SER A 69 1.87 -7.02 -5.77
N ASN A 70 2.60 -6.13 -5.11
CA ASN A 70 2.67 -4.71 -5.48
C ASN A 70 3.23 -4.52 -6.89
N ASP A 71 4.25 -5.28 -7.28
CA ASP A 71 4.83 -5.23 -8.64
C ASP A 71 3.77 -5.58 -9.70
N VAL A 72 2.93 -6.58 -9.41
CA VAL A 72 1.83 -6.96 -10.30
C VAL A 72 0.75 -5.87 -10.34
N LEU A 73 0.37 -5.27 -9.21
CA LEU A 73 -0.60 -4.15 -9.19
C LEU A 73 -0.08 -2.98 -10.02
N ASP A 74 1.18 -2.61 -9.83
CA ASP A 74 1.84 -1.53 -10.56
C ASP A 74 1.85 -1.77 -12.06
N ASP A 75 2.16 -3.00 -12.50
CA ASP A 75 2.12 -3.38 -13.90
C ASP A 75 0.69 -3.25 -14.48
N MET A 76 -0.32 -3.67 -13.72
CA MET A 76 -1.72 -3.59 -14.14
C MET A 76 -2.24 -2.15 -14.23
N ILE A 77 -1.82 -1.30 -13.30
CA ILE A 77 -2.08 0.15 -13.35
C ILE A 77 -1.44 0.76 -14.59
N LYS A 78 -0.14 0.47 -14.85
CA LYS A 78 0.59 0.96 -16.03
C LYS A 78 -0.02 0.47 -17.34
N ALA A 79 -0.53 -0.76 -17.37
CA ALA A 79 -1.19 -1.34 -18.53
C ALA A 79 -2.63 -0.85 -18.74
N GLY A 80 -3.17 -0.02 -17.85
CA GLY A 80 -4.57 0.44 -17.89
C GLY A 80 -5.59 -0.69 -17.69
N GLN A 81 -5.15 -1.85 -17.17
CA GLN A 81 -6.00 -2.99 -16.87
C GLN A 81 -6.77 -2.78 -15.56
N TRP A 82 -6.25 -1.91 -14.70
CA TRP A 82 -6.92 -1.50 -13.49
C TRP A 82 -7.18 0.01 -13.52
N ASN A 83 -8.43 0.36 -13.81
CA ASN A 83 -8.89 1.74 -13.78
C ASN A 83 -9.28 2.08 -12.35
N LEU A 84 -8.32 2.57 -11.57
CA LEU A 84 -8.67 3.28 -10.35
C LEU A 84 -9.59 4.45 -10.73
N PRO A 85 -10.64 4.76 -9.94
CA PRO A 85 -11.37 5.99 -10.14
C PRO A 85 -10.33 7.12 -10.20
N PRO A 86 -10.47 8.10 -11.12
CA PRO A 86 -9.55 9.22 -11.17
C PRO A 86 -9.45 9.75 -9.74
N VAL A 87 -8.25 9.67 -9.17
CA VAL A 87 -7.98 10.30 -7.88
C VAL A 87 -8.24 11.76 -8.17
N GLY A 88 -9.35 12.29 -7.65
CA GLY A 88 -9.62 13.70 -7.74
C GLY A 88 -8.43 14.40 -7.09
N ASN A 89 -7.56 15.00 -7.90
CA ASN A 89 -6.49 15.87 -7.43
C ASN A 89 -7.05 17.10 -6.67
N ASP A 90 -8.37 17.22 -6.59
CA ASP A 90 -9.10 18.28 -5.90
C ASP A 90 -9.14 18.09 -4.38
N VAL A 91 -8.72 16.94 -3.83
CA VAL A 91 -8.54 16.82 -2.37
C VAL A 91 -7.25 17.51 -1.98
N LYS A 92 -7.36 18.82 -1.77
CA LYS A 92 -6.34 19.64 -1.11
C LYS A 92 -5.97 18.99 0.23
N PRO A 93 -4.69 18.67 0.50
CA PRO A 93 -4.31 18.19 1.81
C PRO A 93 -4.71 19.18 2.92
N ASP A 94 -4.75 18.71 4.15
CA ASP A 94 -5.15 19.55 5.28
C ASP A 94 -3.99 20.33 5.88
N ARG A 95 -2.78 20.10 5.35
CA ARG A 95 -1.54 20.74 5.78
C ARG A 95 -0.60 20.94 4.61
N ILE A 96 0.17 22.01 4.65
CA ILE A 96 1.28 22.28 3.72
C ILE A 96 2.58 22.29 4.52
N GLY A 97 3.52 21.43 4.11
CA GLY A 97 4.88 21.40 4.65
C GLY A 97 5.84 22.18 3.76
N PHE A 98 6.74 22.92 4.39
CA PHE A 98 7.82 23.65 3.73
C PHE A 98 9.16 22.92 3.90
N GLY A 99 10.09 23.13 2.97
CA GLY A 99 11.41 22.48 2.99
C GLY A 99 12.29 22.83 4.21
N ASP A 100 11.97 23.90 4.93
CA ASP A 100 12.60 24.31 6.19
C ASP A 100 12.02 23.59 7.44
N GLY A 101 11.05 22.69 7.24
CA GLY A 101 10.42 21.90 8.29
C GLY A 101 9.20 22.56 8.93
N ARG A 102 8.80 23.75 8.48
CA ARG A 102 7.57 24.42 8.94
C ARG A 102 6.35 23.76 8.30
N VAL A 103 5.26 23.70 9.05
CA VAL A 103 4.01 23.08 8.60
C VAL A 103 2.88 24.01 8.96
N PHE A 104 1.94 24.20 8.05
CA PHE A 104 0.78 25.06 8.24
C PHE A 104 -0.49 24.25 8.08
N ASP A 105 -1.45 24.46 8.98
CA ASP A 105 -2.79 23.91 8.81
C ASP A 105 -3.51 24.69 7.69
N VAL A 106 -4.34 24.02 6.88
CA VAL A 106 -5.14 24.65 5.82
C VAL A 106 -6.59 24.18 5.82
N GLY A 107 -7.47 25.03 5.30
CA GLY A 107 -8.90 24.79 5.23
C GLY A 107 -9.67 25.19 6.49
N ILE A 108 -10.98 25.42 6.29
CA ILE A 108 -11.91 25.91 7.32
C ILE A 108 -11.91 25.04 8.57
N LYS A 109 -11.71 23.74 8.42
CA LYS A 109 -11.70 22.79 9.55
C LYS A 109 -10.60 23.08 10.58
N HIS A 110 -9.57 23.82 10.19
CA HIS A 110 -8.49 24.28 11.04
C HIS A 110 -8.58 25.77 11.37
N GLY A 111 -9.70 26.43 11.04
CA GLY A 111 -9.90 27.86 11.23
C GLY A 111 -9.22 28.72 10.17
N VAL A 112 -8.68 28.12 9.10
CA VAL A 112 -8.02 28.85 8.02
C VAL A 112 -9.06 29.26 6.98
N PRO A 113 -9.24 30.55 6.69
CA PRO A 113 -10.15 30.99 5.63
C PRO A 113 -9.81 30.39 4.26
N ASP A 114 -10.84 30.16 3.43
CA ASP A 114 -10.66 29.54 2.10
C ASP A 114 -9.72 30.35 1.20
N TYR A 115 -9.81 31.69 1.23
CA TYR A 115 -8.92 32.54 0.43
C TYR A 115 -7.43 32.40 0.82
N ILE A 116 -7.13 32.16 2.10
CA ILE A 116 -5.76 31.90 2.57
C ILE A 116 -5.32 30.51 2.12
N THR A 117 -6.20 29.52 2.28
CA THR A 117 -5.97 28.14 1.82
C THR A 117 -5.67 28.12 0.32
N ASP A 118 -6.49 28.78 -0.49
CA ASP A 118 -6.32 28.90 -1.94
C ASP A 118 -5.03 29.62 -2.31
N ALA A 119 -4.70 30.72 -1.63
CA ALA A 119 -3.45 31.45 -1.84
C ALA A 119 -2.23 30.59 -1.48
N MET A 120 -2.28 29.82 -0.39
CA MET A 120 -1.22 28.90 0.01
C MET A 120 -1.01 27.81 -1.04
N TYR A 121 -2.08 27.20 -1.55
CA TYR A 121 -2.00 26.20 -2.62
C TYR A 121 -1.48 26.78 -3.94
N ALA A 122 -1.97 27.95 -4.35
CA ALA A 122 -1.52 28.62 -5.56
C ALA A 122 -0.03 29.01 -5.49
N THR A 123 0.46 29.34 -4.29
CA THR A 123 1.84 29.81 -4.11
C THR A 123 2.82 28.67 -3.85
N TYR A 124 2.38 27.59 -3.18
CA TYR A 124 3.26 26.57 -2.59
C TYR A 124 2.84 25.11 -2.89
N GLY A 125 1.72 24.86 -3.54
CA GLY A 125 1.10 23.53 -3.66
C GLY A 125 1.81 22.51 -4.56
N LEU A 126 2.84 22.91 -5.33
CA LEU A 126 3.46 22.02 -6.33
C LEU A 126 4.98 21.83 -6.18
N GLU A 127 5.72 22.77 -5.58
CA GLU A 127 7.18 22.67 -5.37
C GLU A 127 7.64 23.89 -4.53
N ALA A 128 7.28 23.89 -3.24
CA ALA A 128 7.56 25.03 -2.36
C ALA A 128 9.06 25.15 -2.02
N GLY A 129 9.82 25.81 -2.89
CA GLY A 129 11.06 26.47 -2.51
C GLY A 129 10.79 27.60 -1.50
N ALA A 130 11.78 27.93 -0.68
CA ALA A 130 11.70 28.92 0.39
C ALA A 130 11.39 30.34 -0.15
N ARG A 131 10.13 30.66 -0.38
CA ARG A 131 9.65 32.05 -0.55
C ARG A 131 9.20 32.58 0.82
N SER A 132 9.22 33.90 0.96
CA SER A 132 8.77 34.59 2.16
C SER A 132 7.30 34.27 2.45
N ILE A 133 7.04 33.65 3.60
CA ILE A 133 5.68 33.37 4.08
C ILE A 133 5.08 34.68 4.64
N PRO A 134 3.88 35.11 4.18
CA PRO A 134 3.20 36.28 4.72
C PRO A 134 3.01 36.19 6.24
N GLU A 135 3.15 37.34 6.93
CA GLU A 135 3.06 37.40 8.39
C GLU A 135 1.68 36.96 8.89
N GLU A 136 0.62 37.29 8.14
CA GLU A 136 -0.76 36.86 8.43
C GLU A 136 -0.94 35.34 8.42
N TRP A 137 -0.05 34.57 7.77
CA TRP A 137 -0.18 33.11 7.69
C TRP A 137 0.52 32.41 8.86
N LEU A 138 1.39 33.12 9.59
CA LEU A 138 2.11 32.59 10.75
C LEU A 138 1.19 32.13 11.87
N GLU A 139 -0.01 32.70 11.98
CA GLU A 139 -1.04 32.28 12.93
C GLU A 139 -1.47 30.82 12.71
N PHE A 140 -1.38 30.32 11.47
CA PHE A 140 -1.74 28.96 11.10
C PHE A 140 -0.54 27.99 11.11
N GLU A 141 0.63 28.46 11.53
CA GLU A 141 1.80 27.60 11.68
C GLU A 141 1.57 26.59 12.81
N VAL A 142 1.75 25.31 12.49
CA VAL A 142 1.69 24.22 13.46
C VAL A 142 2.92 24.31 14.35
N PRO A 143 2.76 24.51 15.69
CA PRO A 143 3.91 24.66 16.57
C PRO A 143 4.84 23.45 16.51
N ALA A 144 6.16 23.70 16.47
CA ALA A 144 7.17 22.64 16.40
C ALA A 144 7.02 21.59 17.53
N LYS A 145 6.56 22.00 18.71
CA LYS A 145 6.25 21.10 19.82
C LYS A 145 5.15 20.10 19.47
N LYS A 146 4.04 20.56 18.87
CA LYS A 146 2.93 19.72 18.40
C LYS A 146 3.40 18.75 17.33
N LEU A 147 4.20 19.21 16.36
CA LEU A 147 4.79 18.33 15.34
C LEU A 147 5.69 17.25 15.95
N LYS A 148 6.50 17.61 16.95
CA LYS A 148 7.38 16.65 17.66
C LYS A 148 6.56 15.60 18.42
N GLU A 149 5.49 16.01 19.08
CA GLU A 149 4.59 15.11 19.80
C GLU A 149 3.85 14.16 18.85
N GLU A 150 3.32 14.67 17.73
CA GLU A 150 2.69 13.84 16.69
C GLU A 150 3.67 12.83 16.10
N ARG A 151 4.91 13.23 15.81
CA ARG A 151 5.96 12.31 15.32
C ARG A 151 6.29 11.23 16.35
N LYS A 152 6.45 11.60 17.62
CA LYS A 152 6.68 10.62 18.70
C LYS A 152 5.52 9.64 18.84
N ARG A 153 4.28 10.14 18.74
CA ARG A 153 3.09 9.29 18.81
C ARG A 153 3.05 8.31 17.63
N LYS A 154 3.23 8.79 16.40
CA LYS A 154 3.30 7.93 15.21
C LYS A 154 4.41 6.90 15.28
N GLU A 155 5.58 7.29 15.78
CA GLU A 155 6.69 6.35 15.97
C GLU A 155 6.36 5.29 17.02
N LYS A 156 5.73 5.69 18.13
CA LYS A 156 5.26 4.74 19.15
C LYS A 156 4.21 3.78 18.58
N GLU A 157 3.20 4.28 17.88
CA GLU A 157 2.17 3.48 17.21
C GLU A 157 2.80 2.50 16.21
N ARG A 158 3.81 2.94 15.45
CA ARG A 158 4.55 2.09 14.51
C ARG A 158 5.31 0.98 15.23
N GLN A 159 5.98 1.30 16.33
CA GLN A 159 6.71 0.30 17.13
C GLN A 159 5.75 -0.71 17.78
N GLU A 160 4.64 -0.24 18.33
CA GLU A 160 3.58 -1.11 18.88
C GLU A 160 3.00 -2.01 17.78
N GLY A 161 2.76 -1.49 16.58
CA GLY A 161 2.36 -2.28 15.41
C GLY A 161 3.36 -3.38 15.06
N LEU A 162 4.66 -3.05 15.03
CA LEU A 162 5.71 -4.02 14.74
C LEU A 162 5.83 -5.10 15.80
N GLU A 163 5.68 -4.76 17.08
CA GLU A 163 5.70 -5.75 18.17
C GLU A 163 4.45 -6.64 18.14
N MET A 164 3.27 -6.07 17.90
CA MET A 164 2.04 -6.85 17.72
C MET A 164 2.17 -7.82 16.54
N GLU A 165 2.73 -7.37 15.42
CA GLU A 165 2.98 -8.24 14.26
C GLU A 165 3.93 -9.38 14.61
N LYS A 166 5.04 -9.13 15.32
CA LYS A 166 5.94 -10.20 15.80
C LYS A 166 5.18 -11.21 16.64
N THR A 167 4.36 -10.76 17.59
CA THR A 167 3.60 -11.66 18.46
C THR A 167 2.64 -12.53 17.65
N ARG A 168 1.97 -11.95 16.66
CA ARG A 168 1.05 -12.67 15.78
C ARG A 168 1.74 -13.68 14.86
N ILE A 169 2.97 -13.39 14.44
CA ILE A 169 3.77 -14.36 13.68
C ILE A 169 4.20 -15.52 14.60
N LEU A 170 4.64 -15.21 15.82
CA LEU A 170 5.12 -16.20 16.78
C LEU A 170 4.02 -17.10 17.34
N ASP A 171 2.79 -16.60 17.48
CA ASP A 171 1.64 -17.40 17.92
C ASP A 171 0.93 -18.14 16.75
N GLY A 172 1.38 -17.92 15.51
CA GLY A 172 0.85 -18.58 14.32
C GLY A 172 -0.45 -17.99 13.77
N SER A 173 -0.93 -16.87 14.33
CA SER A 173 -2.13 -16.15 13.88
C SER A 173 -1.90 -15.19 12.71
N TYR A 174 -0.65 -15.02 12.29
CA TYR A 174 -0.31 -14.25 11.10
C TYR A 174 0.85 -14.87 10.33
N SER A 175 0.63 -15.06 9.03
CA SER A 175 1.56 -15.64 8.08
C SER A 175 1.24 -15.17 6.67
N VAL A 176 2.03 -15.63 5.69
CA VAL A 176 1.75 -15.35 4.28
C VAL A 176 0.39 -15.91 3.80
N ARG A 177 -0.18 -16.90 4.51
CA ARG A 177 -1.50 -17.48 4.24
C ARG A 177 -2.63 -16.47 4.42
N ASP A 178 -2.41 -15.47 5.27
CA ASP A 178 -3.40 -14.50 5.71
C ASP A 178 -3.36 -13.23 4.86
N ILE A 179 -2.48 -13.17 3.85
CA ILE A 179 -2.39 -12.07 2.90
C ILE A 179 -3.46 -12.29 1.82
N ASP A 180 -4.54 -11.54 1.90
CA ASP A 180 -5.62 -11.59 0.92
C ASP A 180 -5.17 -11.03 -0.44
N MET A 181 -5.29 -11.85 -1.47
CA MET A 181 -4.97 -11.53 -2.87
C MET A 181 -6.24 -11.36 -3.72
N GLY A 182 -7.42 -11.30 -3.10
CA GLY A 182 -8.72 -11.21 -3.78
C GLY A 182 -8.84 -10.02 -4.73
N CYS A 183 -8.09 -8.94 -4.50
CA CYS A 183 -8.02 -7.77 -5.38
C CYS A 183 -7.56 -8.12 -6.81
N PHE A 184 -6.70 -9.12 -6.97
CA PHE A 184 -6.21 -9.58 -8.28
C PHE A 184 -7.18 -10.57 -8.94
N LEU A 185 -7.91 -11.34 -8.14
CA LEU A 185 -8.78 -12.44 -8.60
C LEU A 185 -10.16 -11.95 -9.09
N ASN A 186 -10.64 -10.82 -8.57
CA ASN A 186 -11.96 -10.27 -8.87
C ASN A 186 -12.07 -9.46 -10.18
N LEU A 187 -10.99 -9.36 -10.97
CA LEU A 187 -11.01 -8.68 -12.27
C LEU A 187 -11.75 -9.45 -13.39
N LYS A 188 -12.37 -10.58 -13.06
CA LYS A 188 -13.17 -11.41 -13.99
C LYS A 188 -14.65 -11.04 -14.06
N SER A 189 -15.11 -9.94 -13.48
CA SER A 189 -16.54 -9.60 -13.52
C SER A 189 -16.79 -8.11 -13.69
N SER A 190 -16.53 -7.59 -14.88
CA SER A 190 -17.25 -6.45 -15.46
C SER A 190 -17.27 -6.55 -16.97
#